data_AF-N1WTB8-F1
#
_entry.id   AF-N1WTB8-F1
#
_cell.length_a   1.000
_cell.length_b   1.000
_cell.length_c   1.000
_cell.angle_alpha   90.00
_cell.angle_beta   90.00
_cell.angle_gamma   90.00
#
_symmetry.space_group_name_H-M   'P 1'
#
loop_
_entity.id
_entity.type
_entity.pdbx_description
1 polymer ?
#
loop_
_entity_poly.entity_id
_entity_poly.type
_entity_poly.pdbx_seq_one_letter_code
_entity_poly.pdbx_strand_id
1 'polypeptide(L)'
;MDKLITNKSLTIVNFAIVSYFIVIWLINFYKIDFVLIGVFRELLTIPFLIAQIVFLVIGIKYLMKNKKSFLLIISVLLLAICSIVTLGTFF
;
A
#
# COMPACT_ATOMS: atom_id res chain seq x y z
N MET A 1 -5.04 -2.78 26.63
CA MET A 1 -5.54 -2.43 25.29
C MET A 1 -4.36 -2.21 24.33
N ASP A 2 -3.50 -3.22 24.13
CA ASP A 2 -2.16 -3.01 23.54
C ASP A 2 -1.74 -4.08 22.50
N LYS A 3 -2.69 -4.57 21.69
CA LYS A 3 -2.40 -5.58 20.63
C LYS A 3 -3.13 -5.34 19.31
N LEU A 4 -3.48 -4.09 18.99
CA LEU A 4 -4.20 -3.78 17.75
C LEU A 4 -3.37 -3.98 16.47
N ILE A 5 -2.04 -4.09 16.57
CA ILE A 5 -1.16 -4.33 15.43
C ILE A 5 -0.36 -5.62 15.67
N THR A 6 -0.92 -6.74 15.25
CA THR A 6 -0.20 -8.02 15.13
C THR A 6 0.47 -8.09 13.76
N ASN A 7 1.62 -8.80 13.64
CA ASN A 7 2.32 -9.06 12.38
C ASN A 7 1.38 -9.34 11.18
N LYS A 8 0.35 -10.18 11.40
CA LYS A 8 -0.65 -10.52 10.36
C LYS A 8 -1.49 -9.32 9.90
N SER A 9 -1.94 -8.47 10.82
CA SER A 9 -2.76 -7.29 10.50
C SER A 9 -1.98 -6.31 9.61
N LEU A 10 -0.71 -6.06 9.96
CA LEU A 10 0.15 -5.17 9.19
C LEU A 10 0.40 -5.71 7.77
N THR A 11 0.64 -7.01 7.64
CA THR A 11 0.79 -7.67 6.33
C THR A 11 -0.48 -7.58 5.49
N ILE A 12 -1.66 -7.79 6.08
CA ILE A 12 -2.95 -7.73 5.37
C ILE A 12 -3.21 -6.32 4.85
N VAL A 13 -2.97 -5.30 5.68
CA VAL A 13 -3.16 -3.89 5.28
C VAL A 13 -2.19 -3.50 4.18
N ASN A 14 -0.90 -3.86 4.30
CA ASN A 14 0.09 -3.61 3.25
C ASN A 14 -0.32 -4.27 1.93
N PHE A 15 -0.80 -5.52 1.98
CA PHE A 15 -1.25 -6.25 0.80
C PHE A 15 -2.50 -5.61 0.16
N ALA A 16 -3.45 -5.13 0.96
CA ALA A 16 -4.64 -4.44 0.49
C ALA A 16 -4.28 -3.13 -0.24
N ILE A 17 -3.35 -2.33 0.30
CA ILE A 17 -2.87 -1.09 -0.32
C ILE A 17 -2.20 -1.38 -1.66
N VAL A 18 -1.29 -2.36 -1.70
CA VAL A 18 -0.60 -2.75 -2.94
C VAL A 18 -1.61 -3.24 -3.98
N SER A 19 -2.56 -4.09 -3.59
CA SER A 19 -3.60 -4.60 -4.49
C SER A 19 -4.45 -3.47 -5.07
N TYR A 20 -4.83 -2.48 -4.26
CA TYR A 20 -5.56 -1.30 -4.73
C TYR A 20 -4.79 -0.55 -5.83
N PHE A 21 -3.50 -0.25 -5.60
CA PHE A 21 -2.68 0.46 -6.59
C PHE A 21 -2.47 -0.34 -7.88
N ILE A 22 -2.32 -1.67 -7.79
CA ILE A 22 -2.25 -2.55 -8.97
C ILE A 22 -3.53 -2.47 -9.80
N VAL A 23 -4.70 -2.48 -9.16
CA VAL A 23 -5.99 -2.34 -9.86
C VAL A 23 -6.11 -0.97 -10.53
N ILE A 24 -5.75 0.10 -9.83
CA ILE A 24 -5.73 1.45 -10.41
C ILE A 24 -4.79 1.52 -11.62
N TRP A 25 -3.61 0.91 -11.52
CA TRP A 25 -2.64 0.85 -12.61
C TRP A 25 -3.19 0.07 -13.82
N LEU A 26 -3.82 -1.08 -13.60
CA LEU A 26 -4.51 -1.86 -14.65
C LEU A 26 -5.61 -1.05 -15.35
N ILE A 27 -6.47 -0.39 -14.57
CA ILE A 27 -7.54 0.46 -15.11
C ILE A 27 -6.95 1.59 -15.97
N ASN A 28 -5.82 2.17 -15.55
CA ASN A 28 -5.13 3.20 -16.31
C ASN A 28 -4.51 2.65 -17.60
N PHE A 29 -3.89 1.47 -17.53
CA PHE A 29 -3.28 0.81 -18.67
C PHE A 29 -4.30 0.44 -19.76
N TYR A 30 -5.45 -0.10 -19.35
CA TYR A 30 -6.55 -0.46 -20.25
C TYR A 30 -7.43 0.73 -20.66
N LYS A 31 -7.12 1.95 -20.22
CA LYS A 31 -7.90 3.18 -20.51
C LYS A 31 -9.40 2.98 -20.30
N ILE A 32 -9.75 2.39 -19.16
CA ILE A 32 -11.16 2.18 -18.80
C ILE A 32 -11.73 3.54 -18.39
N ASP A 33 -12.35 4.23 -19.34
CA ASP A 33 -12.93 5.57 -19.17
C ASP A 33 -14.35 5.48 -18.59
N PHE A 34 -14.43 5.26 -17.27
CA PHE A 34 -15.65 5.45 -16.50
C PHE A 34 -15.51 6.65 -15.58
N VAL A 35 -16.44 7.61 -15.69
CA VAL A 35 -16.46 8.84 -14.87
C VAL A 35 -16.40 8.54 -13.37
N LEU A 36 -17.15 7.53 -12.92
CA LEU A 36 -17.17 7.14 -11.51
C LEU A 36 -15.80 6.60 -11.04
N ILE A 37 -15.11 5.83 -11.90
CA ILE A 37 -13.78 5.28 -11.60
C ILE A 37 -12.73 6.40 -11.53
N GLY A 38 -12.85 7.43 -12.37
CA GLY A 38 -12.00 8.63 -12.31
C GLY A 38 -12.13 9.36 -10.96
N VAL A 39 -13.36 9.59 -10.50
CA VAL A 39 -13.62 10.26 -9.21
C VAL A 39 -13.10 9.42 -8.04
N PHE A 40 -13.39 8.11 -8.02
CA PHE A 40 -12.89 7.22 -6.97
C PHE A 40 -11.37 7.14 -6.98
N ARG A 41 -10.73 7.10 -8.16
CA ARG A 41 -9.29 7.14 -8.29
C ARG A 41 -8.74 8.40 -7.64
N GLU A 42 -9.19 9.59 -8.02
CA GLU A 42 -8.67 10.84 -7.46
C GLU A 42 -8.89 10.95 -5.95
N LEU A 43 -10.10 10.63 -5.49
CA LEU A 43 -10.48 10.74 -4.08
C LEU A 43 -9.71 9.75 -3.19
N LEU A 44 -9.50 8.51 -3.64
CA LEU A 44 -8.86 7.47 -2.85
C LEU A 44 -7.34 7.43 -3.04
N THR A 45 -6.79 7.92 -4.15
CA THR A 45 -5.33 7.88 -4.39
C THR A 45 -4.57 8.68 -3.35
N ILE A 46 -5.01 9.90 -3.03
CA ILE A 46 -4.35 10.76 -2.02
C ILE A 46 -4.32 10.09 -0.62
N PRO A 47 -5.45 9.64 -0.05
CA PRO A 47 -5.43 8.98 1.26
C PRO A 47 -4.67 7.65 1.22
N PHE A 48 -4.72 6.87 0.13
CA PHE A 48 -3.93 5.65 0.00
C PHE A 48 -2.43 5.91 -0.15
N LEU A 49 -2.02 7.00 -0.79
CA LEU A 49 -0.61 7.45 -0.84
C LEU A 49 -0.09 7.79 0.54
N ILE A 50 -0.86 8.56 1.32
CA ILE A 50 -0.50 8.90 2.70
C ILE A 50 -0.45 7.63 3.56
N ALA A 51 -1.47 6.77 3.45
CA ALA A 51 -1.52 5.50 4.17
C ALA A 51 -0.30 4.63 3.83
N GLN A 52 0.07 4.50 2.56
CA GLN A 52 1.23 3.75 2.12
C GLN A 52 2.53 4.23 2.80
N ILE A 53 2.79 5.54 2.85
CA ILE A 53 3.99 6.09 3.51
C ILE A 53 3.95 5.80 5.01
N VAL A 54 2.80 6.03 5.66
CA VAL A 54 2.63 5.79 7.10
C VAL A 54 2.83 4.31 7.43
N PHE A 55 2.20 3.40 6.69
CA PHE A 55 2.32 1.95 6.89
C PHE A 55 3.72 1.43 6.55
N LEU A 56 4.45 2.06 5.63
CA LEU A 56 5.85 1.74 5.35
C LEU A 56 6.74 2.07 6.55
N VAL A 57 6.61 3.28 7.12
CA VAL A 57 7.38 3.69 8.32
C VAL A 57 7.03 2.80 9.52
N ILE A 58 5.75 2.50 9.72
CA ILE A 58 5.29 1.57 10.77
C ILE A 58 5.87 0.16 10.51
N GLY A 59 5.85 -0.31 9.26
CA GLY A 59 6.42 -1.58 8.82
C GLY A 59 7.89 -1.73 9.17
N ILE A 60 8.71 -0.73 8.83
CA ILE A 60 10.15 -0.71 9.15
C ILE A 60 10.35 -0.74 10.67
N LYS A 61 9.66 0.13 11.41
CA LYS A 61 9.78 0.21 12.88
C LYS A 61 9.36 -1.10 13.55
N TYR A 62 8.32 -1.76 13.04
CA TYR A 62 7.85 -3.04 13.55
C TYR A 62 8.85 -4.17 13.23
N LEU A 63 9.48 -4.14 12.05
CA LEU A 63 10.49 -5.09 11.63
C LEU A 63 11.77 -5.01 12.45
N MET A 64 12.15 -3.82 12.92
CA MET A 64 13.28 -3.64 13.84
C MET A 64 13.00 -4.17 15.26
N LYS A 65 11.72 -4.15 15.70
CA LYS A 65 11.34 -4.42 17.09
C LYS A 65 10.88 -5.86 17.35
N ASN A 66 10.41 -6.59 16.34
CA ASN A 66 9.91 -7.96 16.47
C ASN A 66 10.78 -8.99 15.73
N LYS A 67 10.72 -10.27 16.15
CA LYS A 67 11.38 -11.37 15.41
C LYS A 67 10.92 -11.35 13.95
N LYS A 68 11.90 -11.27 13.05
CA LYS A 68 11.76 -11.13 11.60
C LYS A 68 10.87 -12.23 11.00
N SER A 69 9.56 -11.99 10.93
CA SER A 69 8.67 -12.84 10.15
C SER A 69 8.93 -12.56 8.68
N PHE A 70 9.33 -13.58 7.92
CA PHE A 70 9.63 -13.48 6.49
C PHE A 70 8.48 -12.85 5.68
N LEU A 71 7.23 -13.13 6.07
CA LEU A 71 6.02 -12.55 5.49
C LEU A 71 5.93 -11.03 5.68
N LEU A 72 6.35 -10.50 6.83
CA LEU A 72 6.31 -9.07 7.09
C LEU A 72 7.37 -8.35 6.25
N ILE A 73 8.58 -8.92 6.15
CA ILE A 73 9.65 -8.43 5.27
C ILE A 73 9.14 -8.29 3.84
N ILE A 74 8.59 -9.37 3.27
CA ILE A 74 8.07 -9.36 1.89
C ILE A 74 7.00 -8.29 1.73
N SER A 75 6.05 -8.18 2.67
CA SER A 75 4.97 -7.19 2.57
C SER A 75 5.46 -5.74 2.57
N VAL A 76 6.47 -5.44 3.40
CA VAL A 76 7.06 -4.09 3.49
C VAL A 76 7.89 -3.78 2.24
N LEU A 77 8.61 -4.77 1.71
CA LEU A 77 9.36 -4.65 0.46
C LEU A 77 8.43 -4.40 -0.73
N LEU A 78 7.33 -5.14 -0.81
CA LEU A 78 6.32 -4.98 -1.84
C LEU A 78 5.65 -3.60 -1.76
N LEU A 79 5.34 -3.13 -0.55
CA LEU A 79 4.80 -1.79 -0.32
C LEU A 79 5.80 -0.68 -0.71
N ALA A 80 7.09 -0.89 -0.44
CA ALA A 80 8.15 0.05 -0.83
C ALA A 80 8.30 0.14 -2.36
N ILE A 81 8.30 -1.01 -3.05
CA ILE A 81 8.33 -1.04 -4.53
C ILE A 81 7.08 -0.37 -5.10
N CYS A 82 5.91 -0.69 -4.56
CA CYS A 82 4.65 -0.04 -4.93
C CYS A 82 4.77 1.47 -4.77
N SER A 83 5.35 1.95 -3.67
CA SER A 83 5.55 3.39 -3.46
C SER A 83 6.44 4.07 -4.46
N ILE A 84 7.52 3.42 -4.90
CA ILE A 84 8.41 3.97 -5.93
C ILE A 84 7.67 4.04 -7.26
N VAL A 85 6.95 2.97 -7.63
CA VAL A 85 6.18 2.91 -8.89
C VAL A 85 5.08 3.96 -8.88
N THR A 86 4.29 4.06 -7.81
CA THR A 86 3.21 5.05 -7.72
C THR A 86 3.75 6.47 -7.81
N LEU A 87 4.83 6.80 -7.08
CA LEU A 87 5.45 8.13 -7.19
C LEU A 87 5.95 8.41 -8.60
N GLY A 88 6.60 7.45 -9.27
CA GLY A 88 7.07 7.63 -10.66
C GLY A 88 5.98 7.58 -11.73
N THR A 89 4.74 7.20 -11.38
CA THR A 89 3.60 7.19 -12.32
C THR A 89 2.69 8.41 -12.11
N PHE A 90 2.69 9.00 -10.91
CA PHE A 90 1.86 10.16 -10.55
C PHE A 90 2.61 11.50 -10.57
N PHE A 91 3.95 11.51 -10.48
CA PHE A 91 4.81 12.68 -10.74
C PHE A 91 5.53 12.52 -12.09
#